data_AF-A0A6H2H8J9-F1
#
_entry.id   AF-A0A6H2H8J9-F1
#
_cell.length_a   1.000
_cell.length_b   1.000
_cell.length_c   1.000
_cell.angle_alpha   90.00
_cell.angle_beta   90.00
_cell.angle_gamma   90.00
#
_symmetry.space_group_name_H-M   'P 1'
#
loop_
_entity.id
_entity.type
_entity.pdbx_description
1 polymer ?
#
loop_
_entity_poly.entity_id
_entity_poly.type
_entity_poly.pdbx_seq_one_letter_code
_entity_poly.pdbx_strand_id
1 'polypeptide(L)' 'MPIRYKKNQALFEGVATVDDAEGLQQWLKHKPHATVHLTACSHLHSANLQVLMAAGNRIAAWPDDTDLHCWLETLLSDKK' A
#
# COMPACT_ATOMS: atom_id res chain seq x y z
N MET A 1 -12.42 4.18 -5.76
CA MET A 1 -10.98 4.45 -5.92
C MET A 1 -10.41 5.06 -4.64
N PRO A 2 -10.21 4.23 -3.61
CA PRO A 2 -9.51 4.54 -2.35
C PRO A 2 -8.01 4.83 -2.52
N ILE A 3 -7.40 4.53 -3.67
CA ILE A 3 -5.98 4.82 -3.93
C ILE A 3 -5.84 6.05 -4.82
N ARG A 4 -5.22 7.11 -4.28
CA ARG A 4 -4.84 8.30 -5.04
C ARG A 4 -3.36 8.26 -5.40
N TYR A 5 -3.05 8.45 -6.67
CA TYR A 5 -1.68 8.50 -7.15
C TYR A 5 -1.20 9.95 -7.31
N LYS A 6 -0.15 10.32 -6.57
CA LYS A 6 0.63 11.55 -6.79
C LYS A 6 1.88 11.24 -7.62
N LYS A 7 2.73 12.24 -7.87
CA LYS A 7 3.94 12.11 -8.72
C LYS A 7 4.83 10.91 -8.34
N ASN A 8 5.07 10.69 -7.04
CA ASN A 8 5.91 9.58 -6.55
C ASN A 8 5.36 8.94 -5.24
N GLN A 9 4.04 8.98 -5.05
CA GLN A 9 3.40 8.46 -3.84
C GLN A 9 2.01 7.90 -4.15
N ALA A 10 1.71 6.71 -3.64
CA ALA A 10 0.36 6.14 -3.61
C ALA A 10 -0.24 6.37 -2.22
N LEU A 11 -1.38 7.06 -2.15
CA LEU A 11 -2.09 7.33 -0.91
C LEU A 11 -3.34 6.45 -0.82
N PHE A 12 -3.42 5.66 0.24
CA PHE A 12 -4.55 4.80 0.54
C PHE A 12 -5.48 5.52 1.54
N GLU A 13 -6.74 5.62 1.18
CA GLU A 13 -7.77 6.29 1.97
C GLU A 13 -9.00 5.39 2.11
N GLY A 14 -9.40 5.09 3.34
CA GLY A 14 -10.50 4.20 3.66
C GLY A 14 -10.21 2.74 3.32
N VAL A 15 -11.13 2.12 2.58
CA VAL A 15 -11.13 0.68 2.28
C VAL A 15 -10.55 0.46 0.88
N ALA A 16 -9.33 -0.07 0.79
CA ALA A 16 -8.71 -0.52 -0.45
C ALA A 16 -9.24 -1.90 -0.85
N THR A 17 -9.98 -1.96 -1.94
CA THR A 17 -10.74 -3.14 -2.38
C THR A 17 -9.98 -3.96 -3.42
N VAL A 18 -10.49 -5.13 -3.78
CA VAL A 18 -9.88 -5.96 -4.84
C VAL A 18 -9.74 -5.22 -6.19
N ASP A 19 -10.69 -4.33 -6.51
CA ASP A 19 -10.73 -3.60 -7.78
C ASP A 19 -9.55 -2.63 -7.94
N ASP A 20 -8.91 -2.23 -6.84
CA ASP A 20 -7.77 -1.30 -6.86
C ASP A 20 -6.42 -2.00 -7.18
N ALA A 21 -6.36 -3.33 -7.08
CA ALA A 21 -5.11 -4.08 -7.11
C ALA A 21 -4.41 -4.02 -8.47
N GLU A 22 -5.15 -4.14 -9.57
CA GLU A 22 -4.59 -4.07 -10.93
C GLU A 22 -4.00 -2.67 -11.20
N GLY A 23 -4.76 -1.61 -10.86
CA GLY A 23 -4.30 -0.24 -11.02
C GLY A 23 -3.04 0.06 -10.20
N LEU A 24 -3.00 -0.42 -8.96
CA LEU A 24 -1.84 -0.31 -8.08
C LEU A 24 -0.62 -1.02 -8.66
N GLN A 25 -0.78 -2.26 -9.12
CA GLN A 25 0.30 -3.06 -9.69
C GLN A 25 0.90 -2.36 -10.92
N GLN A 26 0.04 -1.96 -11.85
CA GLN A 26 0.47 -1.27 -13.07
C GLN A 26 1.21 0.02 -12.73
N TRP A 27 0.73 0.78 -11.75
CA TRP A 27 1.35 2.04 -11.35
C TRP A 27 2.72 1.84 -10.69
N LEU A 28 2.85 0.90 -9.75
CA LEU A 28 4.11 0.61 -9.05
C LEU A 28 5.18 0.02 -9.97
N LYS A 29 4.77 -0.80 -10.96
CA LYS A 29 5.69 -1.33 -11.99
C LYS A 29 6.44 -0.23 -12.73
N HIS A 30 5.80 0.92 -12.96
CA HIS A 30 6.42 2.07 -13.63
C HIS A 30 7.09 3.06 -12.66
N LYS A 31 6.96 2.84 -11.34
CA LYS A 31 7.52 3.70 -10.29
C LYS A 31 8.13 2.85 -9.15
N PRO A 32 9.24 2.15 -9.40
CA PRO A 32 9.88 1.28 -8.39
C PRO A 32 10.37 2.03 -7.15
N HIS A 33 10.55 3.35 -7.23
CA HIS A 33 10.96 4.20 -6.11
C HIS A 33 9.81 5.05 -5.54
N ALA A 34 8.57 4.80 -5.95
CA ALA A 34 7.42 5.42 -5.29
C ALA A 34 7.32 4.97 -3.84
N THR A 35 6.70 5.82 -3.03
CA THR A 35 6.37 5.50 -1.64
C THR A 35 4.90 5.21 -1.48
N VAL A 36 4.57 4.43 -0.45
CA VAL A 36 3.18 4.08 -0.12
C VAL A 36 2.81 4.72 1.21
N HIS A 37 1.65 5.36 1.25
CA HIS A 37 1.14 6.08 2.42
C HIS A 37 -0.19 5.46 2.86
N LEU A 38 -0.20 4.88 4.06
CA LEU A 38 -1.30 4.05 4.55
C LEU A 38 -2.06 4.67 5.74
N THR A 39 -1.70 5.86 6.22
CA THR A 39 -2.30 6.50 7.42
C THR A 39 -3.83 6.47 7.44
N ALA A 40 -4.48 6.85 6.33
CA ALA A 40 -5.93 6.86 6.24
C ALA A 40 -6.54 5.52 5.78
N CYS A 41 -5.74 4.46 5.64
CA CYS A 41 -6.20 3.13 5.22
C CYS A 41 -6.83 2.41 6.41
N SER A 42 -8.14 2.18 6.36
CA SER A 42 -8.88 1.44 7.38
C SER A 42 -9.01 -0.06 7.05
N HIS A 43 -8.85 -0.44 5.78
CA HIS A 43 -8.88 -1.83 5.36
C HIS A 43 -8.08 -2.01 4.06
N LEU A 44 -7.26 -3.06 4.00
CA LEU A 44 -6.47 -3.41 2.83
C LEU A 44 -6.86 -4.82 2.36
N HIS A 45 -7.50 -4.93 1.20
CA HIS A 45 -7.78 -6.23 0.60
C HIS A 45 -6.47 -6.98 0.32
N SER A 46 -6.48 -8.31 0.49
CA SER A 46 -5.31 -9.18 0.35
C SER A 46 -4.60 -9.06 -1.02
N ALA A 47 -5.36 -8.83 -2.09
CA ALA A 47 -4.81 -8.58 -3.42
C ALA A 47 -3.88 -7.34 -3.46
N ASN A 48 -4.27 -6.23 -2.81
CA ASN A 48 -3.41 -5.05 -2.72
C ASN A 48 -2.17 -5.32 -1.87
N LEU A 49 -2.31 -6.07 -0.77
CA LEU A 49 -1.18 -6.50 0.04
C LEU A 49 -0.16 -7.30 -0.79
N GLN A 50 -0.61 -8.27 -1.58
CA GLN A 50 0.26 -9.07 -2.46
C GLN A 50 1.02 -8.19 -3.46
N VAL A 51 0.33 -7.18 -4.03
CA VAL A 51 0.96 -6.20 -4.92
C VAL A 51 2.05 -5.41 -4.18
N LEU A 52 1.78 -4.95 -2.96
CA LEU A 52 2.77 -4.21 -2.15
C LEU A 52 4.00 -5.08 -1.81
N MET A 53 3.78 -6.33 -1.40
CA MET A 53 4.86 -7.29 -1.12
C MET A 53 5.72 -7.57 -2.35
N ALA A 54 5.09 -7.75 -3.52
CA ALA A 54 5.80 -8.04 -4.76
C ALA A 54 6.58 -6.81 -5.30
N ALA A 55 6.04 -5.61 -5.09
CA ALA A 55 6.66 -4.38 -5.58
C ALA A 55 7.83 -3.92 -4.69
N GLY A 56 7.80 -4.24 -3.39
CA GLY A 56 8.88 -3.90 -2.45
C GLY A 56 9.06 -2.39 -2.22
N ASN A 57 8.04 -1.59 -2.55
CA ASN A 57 8.09 -0.16 -2.38
C ASN A 57 8.09 0.22 -0.88
N ARG A 58 8.87 1.25 -0.54
CA ARG A 58 8.95 1.76 0.83
C ARG A 58 7.60 2.28 1.33
N ILE A 59 7.20 1.82 2.51
CA ILE A 59 6.08 2.42 3.26
C ILE A 59 6.57 3.69 3.95
N ALA A 60 5.98 4.83 3.60
CA ALA A 60 6.34 6.15 4.13
C ALA A 60 5.54 6.53 5.38
N ALA A 61 4.32 6.01 5.51
CA ALA A 61 3.47 6.20 6.68
C ALA A 61 2.55 4.99 6.84
N TRP A 62 2.40 4.52 8.07
CA TRP A 62 1.59 3.36 8.43
C TRP A 62 0.15 3.78 8.79
N PRO A 63 -0.82 2.84 8.79
CA PRO A 63 -2.19 3.11 9.24
C PRO A 63 -2.27 3.68 10.66
N ASP A 64 -3.27 4.53 10.92
CA ASP A 64 -3.58 5.00 12.27
C ASP A 64 -4.21 3.90 13.15
N ASP A 65 -4.84 2.90 12.53
CA ASP A 65 -5.32 1.70 13.22
C ASP A 65 -4.14 0.84 13.65
N THR A 66 -3.93 0.73 14.97
CA THR A 66 -2.79 0.04 15.58
C THR A 66 -2.72 -1.44 15.21
N ASP A 67 -3.86 -2.14 15.12
CA ASP A 67 -3.89 -3.57 14.83
C ASP A 67 -3.53 -3.83 13.37
N LEU A 68 -4.11 -3.05 12.46
CA LEU A 68 -3.78 -3.10 11.04
C LEU A 68 -2.32 -2.73 10.80
N HIS A 69 -1.82 -1.69 11.48
CA HIS A 69 -0.41 -1.31 11.43
C HIS A 69 0.49 -2.46 11.88
N CYS A 70 0.31 -2.99 13.10
CA CYS A 70 1.13 -4.09 13.62
C CYS A 70 1.17 -5.27 12.64
N TRP A 71 0.00 -5.66 12.09
CA TRP A 71 -0.07 -6.76 11.14
C TRP A 71 0.67 -6.46 9.83
N LEU A 72 0.45 -5.29 9.23
CA LEU A 72 1.10 -4.92 7.96
C LEU A 72 2.60 -4.74 8.11
N GLU A 73 3.07 -4.17 9.22
CA GLU A 73 4.50 -3.97 9.48
C GLU A 73 5.25 -5.30 9.49
N THR A 74 4.67 -6.36 10.06
CA THR A 74 5.31 -7.70 10.06
C THR A 74 5.47 -8.32 8.67
N LEU A 75 4.67 -7.89 7.69
CA LEU A 75 4.62 -8.44 6.34
C LEU A 75 5.37 -7.57 5.32
N LEU A 76 5.38 -6.25 5.52
CA LEU A 76 5.89 -5.26 4.57
C LEU A 76 7.18 -4.59 5.02
N SER A 77 7.57 -4.69 6.30
CA SER A 77 8.90 -4.24 6.73
C SER A 77 9.97 -5.16 6.14
N ASP A 78 10.99 -4.52 5.58
CA ASP A 78 12.09 -5.11 4.83
C ASP A 78 12.67 -6.34 5.58
N LYS A 79 12.35 -7.54 5.09
CA LYS A 79 13.10 -8.75 5.44
C LYS A 79 14.40 -8.70 4.65
N LYS A 80 15.41 -8.07 5.24
CA LYS A 80 16.80 -8.31 4.85
C LYS A 80 17.15 -9.78 4.93
#